data_AF-A0A0F3NII0-F1
#
_entry.id   AF-A0A0F3NII0-F1
#
_cell.length_a   1.000
_cell.length_b   1.000
_cell.length_c   1.000
_cell.angle_alpha   90.00
_cell.angle_beta   90.00
_cell.angle_gamma   90.00
#
_symmetry.space_group_name_H-M   'P 1'
#
loop_
_entity.id
_entity.type
_entity.pdbx_description
1 polymer ?
#
loop_
_entity_poly.entity_id
_entity_poly.type
_entity_poly.pdbx_seq_one_letter_code
_entity_poly.pdbx_strand_id
1 'polypeptide(L)' 'MIACAFCVWYGTARCVIEFFREPDIQIGSVAFGWVTMGMLLSVPMILIPLIVFIVLVYKNVKYKTA' A
#
# COMPACT_ATOMS: atom_id res chain seq x y z
N MET A 1 -12.12 3.67 9.76
CA MET A 1 -11.04 4.64 9.44
C MET A 1 -9.68 4.16 9.92
N ILE A 2 -9.53 3.72 11.18
CA ILE A 2 -8.23 3.27 11.75
C ILE A 2 -7.60 2.12 10.95
N ALA A 3 -8.38 1.10 10.55
CA ALA A 3 -7.86 -0.02 9.76
C ALA A 3 -7.33 0.41 8.36
N CYS A 4 -8.03 1.32 7.67
CA CYS A 4 -7.57 1.83 6.38
C CYS A 4 -6.27 2.63 6.53
N ALA A 5 -6.18 3.48 7.55
CA ALA A 5 -4.96 4.22 7.85
C ALA A 5 -3.79 3.29 8.21
N PHE A 6 -4.06 2.25 9.00
CA PHE A 6 -3.06 1.25 9.37
C PHE A 6 -2.50 0.51 8.13
N CYS A 7 -3.35 0.02 7.23
CA CYS A 7 -2.89 -0.68 6.03
C CYS A 7 -2.06 0.23 5.10
N VAL A 8 -2.46 1.50 4.95
CA VAL A 8 -1.70 2.48 4.14
C VAL A 8 -0.33 2.75 4.76
N TRP A 9 -0.25 3.03 6.06
CA TRP A 9 1.03 3.28 6.74
C TRP A 9 1.92 2.04 6.79
N TYR A 10 1.34 0.87 7.04
CA TYR A 10 2.06 -0.41 7.06
C TYR A 10 2.65 -0.73 5.68
N GLY A 11 1.86 -0.65 4.61
CA GLY A 11 2.33 -0.89 3.25
C GLY A 11 3.43 0.09 2.84
N THR A 12 3.32 1.36 3.24
CA THR A 12 4.34 2.39 2.99
C THR A 12 5.65 2.06 3.72
N ALA A 13 5.59 1.72 5.01
CA ALA A 13 6.78 1.31 5.77
C ALA A 13 7.44 0.06 5.17
N ARG A 14 6.64 -0.92 4.72
CA ARG A 14 7.10 -2.13 4.03
C ARG A 14 7.87 -1.79 2.75
N CYS A 15 7.33 -0.92 1.90
CA CYS A 15 8.04 -0.43 0.70
C CYS A 15 9.38 0.24 1.06
N VAL A 16 9.41 1.08 2.10
CA VAL A 16 10.63 1.79 2.52
C VAL A 16 11.71 0.81 3.00
N ILE A 17 11.34 -0.15 3.85
CA ILE A 17 12.27 -1.16 4.39
C ILE A 17 12.83 -2.04 3.28
N GLU A 18 12.03 -2.31 2.27
CA GLU A 18 12.42 -3.15 1.13
C GLU A 18 13.54 -2.54 0.28
N PHE A 19 13.71 -1.21 0.26
CA PHE A 19 14.88 -0.56 -0.38
C PHE A 19 16.20 -0.82 0.35
N PHE A 20 16.14 -1.17 1.64
CA PHE A 20 17.32 -1.48 2.46
C PHE A 20 17.54 -2.99 2.62
N ARG A 21 16.62 -3.83 2.11
CA ARG A 21 16.80 -5.29 2.09
C ARG A 21 17.55 -5.71 0.84
N GLU A 22 18.40 -6.70 1.02
CA GLU A 22 19.01 -7.42 -0.10
C GLU A 22 17.94 -8.28 -0.79
N PRO A 23 17.83 -8.25 -2.14
CA PRO A 23 16.82 -9.03 -2.86
C PRO A 23 17.11 -10.53 -2.70
N ASP A 24 16.08 -11.29 -2.31
CA ASP A 24 16.21 -12.72 -2.05
C ASP A 24 16.80 -13.48 -3.26
N ILE A 25 17.85 -14.27 -3.00
CA ILE A 25 18.71 -14.99 -3.97
C ILE A 25 17.92 -15.90 -4.92
N GLN A 26 16.76 -16.40 -4.49
CA GLN A 26 15.98 -17.38 -5.24
C GLN A 26 15.04 -16.78 -6.30
N ILE A 27 14.62 -15.52 -6.15
CA ILE A 27 13.62 -14.87 -7.03
C ILE A 27 14.28 -13.80 -7.91
N GLY A 28 15.41 -13.22 -7.45
CA GLY A 28 16.03 -12.06 -8.10
C GLY A 28 15.12 -10.82 -8.07
N SER A 29 15.56 -9.73 -8.70
CA SER A 29 14.73 -8.52 -8.85
C SER A 29 13.70 -8.73 -9.96
N VAL A 30 12.42 -8.55 -9.67
CA VAL A 30 11.31 -8.92 -10.57
C VAL A 30 11.20 -7.97 -11.77
N ALA A 31 11.54 -6.69 -11.59
CA ALA A 31 11.60 -5.71 -12.68
C ALA A 31 12.86 -4.84 -12.58
N PHE A 32 13.61 -4.77 -13.68
CA PHE A 32 14.73 -3.85 -13.92
C PHE A 32 15.89 -3.86 -12.89
N GLY A 33 15.95 -4.82 -11.96
CA GLY A 33 17.02 -4.90 -10.95
C GLY A 33 16.73 -4.22 -9.60
N TRP A 34 15.66 -3.43 -9.49
CA TRP A 34 15.36 -2.55 -8.33
C TRP A 34 14.00 -2.81 -7.68
N VAL A 35 13.05 -3.42 -8.41
CA VAL A 35 11.72 -3.76 -7.87
C VAL A 35 11.76 -5.16 -7.29
N THR A 36 11.52 -5.28 -5.98
CA THR A 36 11.42 -6.57 -5.30
C THR A 36 9.96 -7.04 -5.21
N MET A 37 9.77 -8.33 -4.91
CA MET A 37 8.43 -8.89 -4.64
C MET A 37 7.69 -8.16 -3.52
N GLY A 38 8.41 -7.70 -2.48
CA GLY A 38 7.84 -6.96 -1.35
C GLY A 38 7.21 -5.63 -1.77
N MET A 39 7.82 -4.90 -2.69
CA MET A 39 7.24 -3.67 -3.25
C MET A 39 5.98 -3.97 -4.07
N LEU A 40 6.03 -4.99 -4.93
CA LEU A 40 4.91 -5.37 -5.79
C LEU A 40 3.66 -5.72 -4.97
N LEU A 41 3.81 -6.50 -3.89
CA LEU A 41 2.71 -6.82 -2.98
C LEU A 41 2.25 -5.65 -2.13
N SER A 42 3.11 -4.66 -1.89
CA SER A 42 2.77 -3.48 -1.10
C SER A 42 1.93 -2.46 -1.88
N VAL A 43 2.06 -2.42 -3.22
CA VAL A 43 1.23 -1.58 -4.10
C VAL A 43 -0.29 -1.82 -3.91
N PRO A 44 -0.82 -3.06 -4.06
CA PRO A 44 -2.24 -3.31 -3.84
C PRO A 44 -2.64 -3.12 -2.37
N MET A 45 -1.75 -3.41 -1.42
CA MET A 45 -1.98 -3.15 0.01
C MET A 45 -2.14 -1.67 0.35
N ILE A 46 -1.55 -0.74 -0.41
CA ILE A 46 -1.73 0.70 -0.21
C ILE A 46 -2.96 1.19 -0.99
N LEU A 47 -3.10 0.79 -2.25
CA LEU A 47 -4.15 1.28 -3.16
C LEU A 47 -5.57 0.95 -2.70
N ILE A 48 -5.83 -0.31 -2.33
CA ILE A 48 -7.16 -0.78 -1.95
C ILE A 48 -7.72 0.00 -0.73
N PRO A 49 -7.02 0.07 0.42
CA PRO A 49 -7.52 0.79 1.57
C PRO A 49 -7.59 2.31 1.36
N LEU A 50 -6.73 2.88 0.50
CA LEU A 50 -6.81 4.30 0.13
C LEU A 50 -8.11 4.60 -0.63
N ILE A 51 -8.44 3.78 -1.64
CA ILE A 51 -9.69 3.93 -2.42
C ILE A 51 -10.90 3.77 -1.50
N VAL A 52 -10.90 2.74 -0.65
CA VAL A 52 -12.00 2.50 0.31
C VAL A 52 -12.16 3.68 1.27
N PHE A 53 -11.06 4.23 1.79
CA PHE A 53 -11.11 5.39 2.67
C PHE A 53 -11.74 6.60 1.97
N ILE A 54 -11.31 6.90 0.74
CA ILE A 54 -11.82 8.02 -0.06
C ILE A 54 -13.33 7.85 -0.34
N VAL A 55 -13.76 6.66 -0.79
CA VAL A 55 -15.18 6.38 -1.09
C VAL A 55 -16.04 6.52 0.17
N LEU A 56 -15.58 6.01 1.31
CA LEU A 56 -16.31 6.12 2.57
C LEU A 56 -16.43 7.58 3.03
N VAL A 57 -15.38 8.38 2.89
CA VAL A 57 -15.43 9.81 3.21
C VAL A 57 -16.42 10.54 2.31
N TYR A 58 -16.39 10.30 0.99
CA TYR A 58 -17.35 10.91 0.06
C TYR A 58 -18.80 10.57 0.40
N LYS A 59 -19.09 9.31 0.76
CA LYS A 59 -20.44 8.89 1.18
C LYS A 59 -20.87 9.56 2.48
N ASN A 60 -19.98 9.68 3.46
CA ASN A 60 -20.26 10.35 4.73
C ASN A 60 -20.54 11.84 4.55
N VAL A 61 -19.76 12.53 3.70
CA VAL A 61 -19.96 13.96 3.39
C VAL A 61 -21.33 14.16 2.74
N LYS A 62 -21.66 13.38 1.70
CA LYS A 62 -22.94 13.49 0.99
C LYS A 62 -24.15 13.24 1.91
N TYR A 63 -24.05 12.25 2.80
CA TYR A 63 -25.12 11.92 3.75
C TYR A 63 -25.37 13.05 4.78
N LYS A 64 -24.36 13.87 5.09
CA LYS A 64 -24.48 14.98 6.05
C LYS A 64 -25.04 16.26 5.42
N THR A 65 -25.06 16.34 4.10
CA THR A 65 -25.54 17.49 3.31
C THR A 65 -26.89 17.28 2.64
N ALA A 66 -27.49 16.09 2.77
CA ALA A 66 -28.85 15.77 2.35
C ALA A 66 -29.77 15.73 3.56
#